data_AF-A0A7V6T9N0-F1
#
_entry.id   AF-A0A7V6T9N0-F1
#
_cell.length_a   1.000
_cell.length_b   1.000
_cell.length_c   1.000
_cell.angle_alpha   90.00
_cell.angle_beta   90.00
_cell.angle_gamma   90.00
#
_symmetry.space_group_name_H-M   'P 1'
#
loop_
_entity.id
_entity.type
_entity.pdbx_description
1 polymer ?
#
loop_
_entity_poly.entity_id
_entity_poly.type
_entity_poly.pdbx_seq_one_letter_code
_entity_poly.pdbx_strand_id
1 'polypeptide(L)'
;MQTLKLLEDVMRQKEQALIQYIRYMREAQDSQDTDSAALFADLAKAEEKHITVIRDQVANFSKSTNLDKYQSINQYTSQHFDETTQ
;
A
#
# COMPACT_ATOMS: atom_id res chain seq x y z
N MET A 1 -7.25 -9.25 8.85
CA MET A 1 -6.25 -8.45 9.59
C MET A 1 -6.60 -6.99 9.45
N GLN A 2 -6.71 -6.25 10.57
CA GLN A 2 -7.12 -4.84 10.56
C GLN A 2 -6.11 -3.93 9.84
N THR A 3 -4.81 -4.22 9.97
CA THR A 3 -3.72 -3.44 9.35
C THR A 3 -3.73 -3.50 7.82
N LEU A 4 -3.91 -4.67 7.22
CA LEU A 4 -3.96 -4.81 5.76
C LEU A 4 -5.13 -4.03 5.15
N LYS A 5 -6.30 -4.13 5.78
CA LYS A 5 -7.49 -3.36 5.37
C LYS A 5 -7.24 -1.86 5.47
N LEU A 6 -6.61 -1.39 6.56
CA LEU A 6 -6.25 0.01 6.71
C LEU A 6 -5.28 0.48 5.61
N LEU A 7 -4.27 -0.33 5.25
CA LEU A 7 -3.34 0.00 4.17
C LEU A 7 -4.06 0.10 2.81
N GLU A 8 -4.99 -0.81 2.53
CA GLU A 8 -5.81 -0.76 1.31
C GLU A 8 -6.72 0.48 1.27
N ASP A 9 -7.35 0.82 2.40
CA ASP A 9 -8.22 2.00 2.51
C ASP A 9 -7.40 3.30 2.31
N VAL A 10 -6.24 3.41 2.95
CA VAL A 10 -5.33 4.55 2.77
C VAL A 10 -4.82 4.63 1.33
N MET A 11 -4.47 3.49 0.71
CA MET A 11 -4.03 3.47 -0.70
C MET A 11 -5.10 4.05 -1.62
N ARG A 12 -6.37 3.66 -1.45
CA ARG A 12 -7.50 4.19 -2.23
C ARG A 12 -7.68 5.70 -2.06
N GLN A 13 -7.55 6.20 -0.83
CA GLN A 13 -7.62 7.64 -0.56
C GLN A 13 -6.49 8.40 -1.27
N LYS A 14 -5.29 7.82 -1.29
CA LYS A 14 -4.11 8.40 -1.96
C LYS A 14 -4.27 8.42 -3.47
N GLU A 15 -4.82 7.36 -4.06
CA GLU A 15 -5.16 7.31 -5.49
C GLU A 15 -6.21 8.37 -5.87
N GLN A 16 -7.23 8.57 -5.03
CA GLN A 16 -8.23 9.62 -5.24
C GLN A 16 -7.61 11.03 -5.15
N ALA A 17 -6.74 11.26 -4.16
CA ALA A 17 -6.03 12.54 -4.02
C ALA A 17 -5.13 12.83 -5.24
N LEU A 18 -4.40 11.83 -5.73
CA LEU A 18 -3.56 11.95 -6.93
C LEU A 18 -4.39 12.39 -8.16
N ILE A 19 -5.51 11.71 -8.41
CA ILE A 19 -6.43 12.07 -9.52
C ILE A 19 -6.89 13.53 -9.38
N GLN A 20 -7.23 13.93 -8.15
CA GLN A 20 -7.72 15.28 -7.87
C GLN A 20 -6.63 16.34 -8.05
N TYR A 21 -5.40 16.09 -7.62
CA TYR A 21 -4.28 17.02 -7.82
C TYR A 21 -3.92 17.18 -9.30
N ILE A 22 -3.94 16.09 -10.09
CA ILE A 22 -3.74 16.18 -11.54
C ILE A 22 -4.84 17.04 -12.19
N ARG A 23 -6.09 16.89 -11.74
CA ARG A 23 -7.20 17.71 -12.21
C ARG A 23 -6.99 19.19 -11.89
N TYR A 24 -6.66 19.52 -10.63
CA TYR A 24 -6.41 20.91 -10.23
C TYR A 24 -5.20 21.52 -10.92
N MET A 25 -4.15 20.73 -11.18
CA MET A 25 -3.00 21.16 -11.98
C MET A 25 -3.44 21.61 -13.37
N ARG A 26 -4.31 20.84 -14.04
CA ARG A 26 -4.83 21.19 -15.38
C ARG A 26 -5.71 22.43 -15.34
N GLU A 27 -6.62 22.51 -14.36
CA GLU A 27 -7.49 23.69 -14.18
C GLU A 27 -6.67 24.96 -13.91
N ALA A 28 -5.57 24.86 -13.16
CA ALA A 28 -4.63 25.96 -12.93
C ALA A 28 -3.85 26.33 -14.19
N GLN A 29 -3.38 25.34 -14.97
CA GLN A 29 -2.73 25.56 -16.27
C GLN A 29 -3.65 26.28 -17.27
N ASP A 30 -4.91 25.84 -17.37
CA ASP A 30 -5.93 26.45 -18.23
C ASP A 30 -6.22 27.89 -17.83
N SER A 31 -6.11 28.20 -16.53
CA SER A 31 -6.27 29.54 -15.96
C SER A 31 -5.00 30.39 -15.99
N GLN A 32 -3.88 29.86 -16.52
CA GLN A 32 -2.56 30.49 -16.51
C GLN A 32 -2.00 30.79 -15.10
N ASP A 33 -2.49 30.12 -14.07
CA ASP A 33 -1.95 30.19 -12.71
C ASP A 33 -0.80 29.18 -12.57
N THR A 34 0.41 29.66 -12.89
CA THR A 34 1.63 28.83 -12.91
C THR A 34 2.05 28.34 -11.53
N ASP A 35 1.79 29.13 -10.48
CA ASP A 35 2.22 28.81 -9.12
C ASP A 35 1.35 27.69 -8.54
N SER A 36 0.03 27.78 -8.71
CA SER A 36 -0.88 26.71 -8.33
C SER A 36 -0.64 25.44 -9.16
N ALA A 37 -0.39 25.57 -10.46
CA ALA A 37 -0.07 24.41 -11.31
C ALA A 37 1.20 23.68 -10.82
N ALA A 38 2.26 24.41 -10.47
CA ALA A 38 3.48 23.82 -9.92
C ALA A 38 3.23 23.14 -8.58
N LEU A 39 2.47 23.78 -7.68
CA LEU A 39 2.10 23.21 -6.39
C LEU A 39 1.34 21.88 -6.55
N PHE A 40 0.32 21.83 -7.42
CA PHE A 40 -0.44 20.61 -7.63
C PHE A 40 0.38 19.51 -8.31
N ALA A 41 1.34 19.85 -9.17
CA ALA A 41 2.29 18.90 -9.73
C ALA A 41 3.19 18.27 -8.65
N ASP A 42 3.71 19.07 -7.72
CA ASP A 42 4.52 18.59 -6.61
C ASP A 42 3.72 17.71 -5.64
N LEU A 43 2.48 18.08 -5.35
CA LEU A 43 1.56 17.27 -4.54
C LEU A 43 1.25 15.92 -5.20
N ALA A 44 0.95 15.92 -6.50
CA ALA A 44 0.73 14.68 -7.26
C ALA A 44 1.95 13.75 -7.20
N LYS A 45 3.15 14.30 -7.41
CA LYS A 45 4.41 13.55 -7.32
C LYS A 45 4.69 12.99 -5.92
N ALA A 46 4.32 13.73 -4.87
CA ALA A 46 4.42 13.24 -3.50
C ALA A 46 3.47 12.06 -3.26
N GLU A 47 2.23 12.13 -3.76
CA GLU A 47 1.27 11.03 -3.61
C GLU A 47 1.66 9.77 -4.39
N GLU A 48 2.26 9.90 -5.58
CA GLU A 48 2.81 8.74 -6.31
C GLU A 48 3.86 7.98 -5.47
N LYS A 49 4.72 8.71 -4.75
CA LYS A 49 5.71 8.11 -3.85
C LYS A 49 5.04 7.40 -2.68
N HIS A 50 4.03 8.02 -2.06
CA HIS A 50 3.30 7.39 -0.97
C HIS A 50 2.58 6.11 -1.41
N ILE A 51 1.94 6.12 -2.58
CA ILE A 51 1.28 4.94 -3.16
C ILE A 51 2.29 3.81 -3.36
N THR A 52 3.48 4.12 -3.89
CA THR A 52 4.55 3.13 -4.07
C THR A 52 4.95 2.48 -2.73
N VAL A 53 5.20 3.29 -1.70
CA VAL A 53 5.56 2.79 -0.37
C VAL A 53 4.45 1.91 0.23
N ILE A 54 3.18 2.33 0.14
CA ILE A 54 2.06 1.55 0.66
C ILE A 54 1.91 0.23 -0.11
N ARG A 55 2.08 0.25 -1.43
CA ARG A 55 2.04 -0.97 -2.25
C ARG A 55 3.11 -1.97 -1.84
N ASP A 56 4.33 -1.50 -1.58
CA ASP A 56 5.42 -2.34 -1.09
C ASP A 56 5.12 -2.91 0.30
N GLN A 57 4.54 -2.11 1.20
CA GLN A 57 4.09 -2.57 2.51
C GLN A 57 3.01 -3.64 2.41
N VAL A 58 1.99 -3.44 1.57
CA VAL A 58 0.92 -4.43 1.31
C VAL A 58 1.51 -5.75 0.78
N ALA A 59 2.44 -5.67 -0.17
CA ALA A 59 3.11 -6.84 -0.72
C ALA A 59 3.94 -7.59 0.34
N ASN A 60 4.66 -6.86 1.19
CA ASN A 60 5.47 -7.43 2.28
C ASN A 60 4.60 -8.07 3.37
N PHE A 61 3.52 -7.41 3.80
CA PHE A 61 2.57 -7.97 4.76
C PHE A 61 1.91 -9.25 4.23
N SER A 62 1.54 -9.27 2.95
CA SER A 62 0.94 -10.45 2.30
C SER A 62 1.93 -11.61 2.19
N LYS A 63 3.21 -11.34 1.95
CA LYS A 63 4.26 -12.37 1.95
C LYS A 63 4.56 -12.90 3.35
N SER A 64 4.69 -12.01 4.34
CA SER A 64 4.92 -12.39 5.75
C SER A 64 3.81 -13.29 6.27
N THR A 65 2.55 -12.91 6.04
CA THR A 65 1.41 -13.72 6.51
C THR A 65 1.32 -15.09 5.86
N ASN A 66 1.77 -15.23 4.61
CA ASN A 66 1.85 -16.54 3.97
C ASN A 66 3.00 -17.37 4.55
N LEU A 67 4.18 -16.78 4.79
CA LEU A 67 5.30 -17.44 5.46
C LEU A 67 4.93 -17.90 6.88
N ASP A 68 4.24 -17.06 7.64
CA ASP A 68 3.77 -17.38 9.00
C ASP A 68 2.78 -18.56 9.00
N LYS A 69 1.91 -18.67 7.98
CA LYS A 69 1.02 -19.82 7.80
C LYS A 69 1.78 -21.11 7.49
N TYR A 70 2.79 -21.07 6.61
CA TYR A 70 3.58 -22.26 6.30
C TYR A 70 4.50 -22.67 7.47
N GLN A 71 5.04 -21.72 8.22
CA GLN A 71 5.85 -22.00 9.41
C GLN A 71 5.02 -22.59 10.55
N SER A 72 3.81 -22.06 10.80
CA SER A 72 2.90 -22.62 11.82
C SER A 72 2.42 -24.03 11.46
N ILE A 73 2.14 -24.32 10.19
CA ILE A 73 1.81 -25.68 9.73
C ILE A 73 3.01 -26.62 9.93
N ASN A 74 4.23 -26.20 9.57
CA ASN A 74 5.42 -27.03 9.77
C ASN A 74 5.72 -27.28 11.26
N GLN A 75 5.54 -26.29 12.14
CA GLN A 75 5.73 -26.47 13.59
C GLN A 75 4.68 -27.42 14.19
N TYR A 76 3.41 -27.30 13.78
CA TYR A 76 2.34 -28.22 14.21
C TYR A 76 2.60 -29.66 13.75
N THR A 77 3.08 -29.82 12.51
CA THR A 77 3.37 -31.15 11.94
C THR A 77 4.61 -31.78 12.59
N SER A 78 5.61 -30.97 12.93
CA SER A 78 6.84 -31.43 13.60
C SER A 78 6.62 -31.81 15.07
N GLN A 79 5.66 -31.18 15.77
CA GLN A 79 5.33 -31.52 17.15
C GLN A 79 4.50 -32.79 17.29
N HIS A 80 3.69 -33.16 16.28
CA HIS A 80 2.84 -34.35 16.33
C HIS A 80 3.43 -35.60 15.68
N PHE A 81 4.55 -35.49 14.95
CA PHE A 81 5.22 -36.67 14.37
C PHE A 81 6.10 -37.44 15.37
N ASP A 82 6.52 -36.80 16.48
CA ASP A 82 7.31 -37.47 17.53
C ASP A 82 6.46 -38.30 18.51
N GLU A 83 5.14 -38.12 18.55
CA GLU A 83 4.26 -38.83 19.51
C GLU A 83 3.64 -40.13 18.97
N THR A 84 3.85 -40.49 17.71
CA THR A 84 3.22 -41.67 17.08
C THR A 84 4.19 -42.78 16.65
N THR A 85 5.45 -42.70 17.07
CA THR A 85 6.46 -43.75 16.81
C THR A 85 7.11 -44.25 18.09
N GLN A 86 6.34 -44.94 18.96
CA GLN A 86 6.85 -45.95 19.90
C GLN A 86 5.87 -47.12 20.00
#